data_AF-A0A816N8Q1-F1
#
_entry.id   AF-A0A816N8Q1-F1
#
_cell.length_a   1.000
_cell.length_b   1.000
_cell.length_c   1.000
_cell.angle_alpha   90.00
_cell.angle_beta   90.00
_cell.angle_gamma   90.00
#
_symmetry.space_group_name_H-M   'P 1'
#
loop_
_entity.id
_entity.type
_entity.pdbx_description
1 polymer ?
#
loop_
_entity_poly.entity_id
_entity_poly.type
_entity_poly.pdbx_seq_one_letter_code
_entity_poly.pdbx_strand_id
1 'polypeptide(L)'
;MYSRGSYNEYYVRFIRNLSQSIPKRKISKNLLLIYLMIGLILTFNILFMTDIFPFSSLCKLQESVISSKSEDFNHDAISTIERSKRALEKLKVLLASAMSPDGQPWIWIPTKEYPSVPYQPTFLLNQTIPKPLYNITDLPRSVVHEINRVCRRLKQADQVGGAIWCKLFKKTYSDTLVTTTTILDDKSTYIITGDIDLMWLRDSSAQVHQYLTLWQDLEIQRIVEGLICRQIQFIFSNPYASAFRLTLRPNPPSDDSLEPIHVQKGRNLHVAMHNYELDSLCYHVRLSYFWWKRSQRTNVFNHQWLKAISIIIQIMTVEQHHSEVSLYRYAELDNNHQGSKVAYTGMTWSAFRPSDDATKYGYIIPSNMMTCVVLEQLVEMIKKLFPEQIPLLNQIVQLHADILSGINTYGIVNHENYGKIYAFETDGFSQHLLIDDANIPSLLSATYLGFKTPYDPSNLLMQSTRQFILSKGNPYFFQGKNVSGIGSQHTAANYVWPMAIIMEGLTTIINNNTIKDLDYVWQRLEASHAYTFSMHESFDVNNPTEFTREWFAWVNSLFAELVLTHLEHLEGWLCFRRTI
;
A
#
# COMPACT_ATOMS: atom_id res chain seq x y z
N MET A 1 11.21 18.50 35.05
CA MET A 1 12.34 18.67 35.98
C MET A 1 13.52 17.87 35.44
N TYR A 2 14.49 18.55 34.84
CA TYR A 2 15.92 18.24 34.66
C TYR A 2 16.40 19.18 33.56
N SER A 3 17.16 20.21 33.93
CA SER A 3 17.56 21.32 33.07
C SER A 3 18.62 20.89 32.06
N ARG A 4 18.53 21.43 30.84
CA ARG A 4 19.46 21.27 29.68
C ARG A 4 20.95 21.58 29.96
N GLY A 5 21.33 21.93 31.18
CA GLY A 5 22.72 22.24 31.57
C GLY A 5 23.53 21.02 32.02
N SER A 6 22.90 19.96 32.52
CA SER A 6 23.63 18.85 33.17
C SER A 6 24.36 17.91 32.19
N TYR A 7 23.85 17.75 30.97
CA TYR A 7 24.48 16.90 29.94
C TYR A 7 25.79 17.51 29.41
N ASN A 8 25.86 18.84 29.25
CA ASN A 8 27.08 19.52 28.81
C ASN A 8 28.21 19.41 29.84
N GLU A 9 27.91 19.53 31.13
CA GLU A 9 28.93 19.35 32.18
C GLU A 9 29.44 17.91 32.27
N TYR A 10 28.55 16.92 32.13
CA TYR A 10 28.95 15.51 32.19
C TYR A 10 29.90 15.13 31.04
N TYR A 11 29.61 15.57 29.82
CA TYR A 11 30.44 15.27 28.64
C TYR A 11 31.74 16.06 28.59
N VAL A 12 31.75 17.33 28.99
CA VAL A 12 32.99 18.12 29.13
C VAL A 12 33.90 17.51 30.20
N ARG A 13 33.32 17.01 31.30
CA ARG A 13 34.06 16.31 32.36
C ARG A 13 34.55 14.93 31.90
N PHE A 14 33.78 14.22 31.09
CA PHE A 14 34.18 12.96 30.47
C PHE A 14 35.36 13.14 29.51
N ILE A 15 35.32 14.13 28.61
CA ILE A 15 36.41 14.43 27.67
C ILE A 15 37.66 14.95 28.40
N ARG A 16 37.48 15.76 29.46
CA ARG A 16 38.59 16.24 30.29
C ARG A 16 39.22 15.10 31.12
N ASN A 17 38.43 14.14 31.59
CA ASN A 17 38.95 12.95 32.26
C ASN A 17 39.65 12.01 31.27
N LEU A 18 39.10 11.83 30.06
CA LEU A 18 39.71 11.03 28.99
C LEU A 18 41.08 11.58 28.59
N SER A 19 41.21 12.91 28.47
CA SER A 19 42.47 13.55 28.10
C SER A 19 43.52 13.52 29.20
N GLN A 20 43.10 13.40 30.47
CA GLN A 20 43.98 13.27 31.63
C GLN A 20 44.39 11.81 31.92
N SER A 21 43.60 10.82 31.49
CA SER A 21 43.87 9.39 31.70
C SER A 21 44.84 8.75 30.70
N ILE A 22 45.34 9.50 29.72
CA ILE A 22 46.22 8.97 28.68
C ILE A 22 47.69 9.15 29.09
N PRO A 23 48.46 8.06 29.33
CA PRO A 23 49.86 8.16 29.68
C PRO A 23 50.66 8.76 28.51
N LYS A 24 51.48 9.79 28.77
CA LYS A 24 52.32 10.51 27.78
C LYS A 24 53.46 9.66 27.16
N ARG A 25 53.35 8.33 27.07
CA ARG A 25 54.39 7.48 26.48
C ARG A 25 53.85 6.66 25.31
N LYS A 26 54.34 7.03 24.11
CA LYS A 26 54.21 6.35 22.80
C LYS A 26 52.79 5.95 22.40
N ILE A 27 51.95 6.95 22.16
CA ILE A 27 50.78 6.76 21.30
C ILE A 27 51.29 6.79 19.85
N SER A 28 51.05 5.74 19.08
CA SER A 28 51.39 5.73 17.65
C SER A 28 50.57 6.82 16.93
N LYS A 29 51.14 7.48 15.92
CA LYS A 29 50.42 8.49 15.11
C LYS A 29 49.07 7.94 14.59
N ASN A 30 48.99 6.63 14.33
CA ASN A 30 47.79 5.93 13.88
C ASN A 30 46.68 5.89 14.94
N LEU A 31 47.02 5.69 16.22
CA LEU A 31 46.03 5.68 17.30
C LEU A 31 45.49 7.09 17.56
N LEU A 32 46.36 8.11 17.49
CA LEU A 32 45.96 9.52 17.60
C LEU A 32 45.01 9.94 16.46
N LEU A 33 45.26 9.45 15.25
CA LEU A 33 44.41 9.72 14.08
C LEU A 33 43.04 9.03 14.20
N ILE A 34 42.99 7.80 14.73
CA ILE A 34 41.73 7.08 15.00
C ILE A 34 40.92 7.80 16.09
N TYR A 35 41.56 8.26 17.18
CA TYR A 35 40.87 9.04 18.21
C TYR A 35 40.40 10.41 17.70
N LEU A 36 41.16 11.06 16.81
CA LEU A 36 40.74 12.27 16.12
C LEU A 36 39.56 12.01 15.18
N MET A 37 39.54 10.89 14.46
CA MET A 37 38.40 10.50 13.61
C MET A 37 37.15 10.16 14.43
N ILE A 38 37.28 9.42 15.53
CA ILE A 38 36.17 9.12 16.45
C ILE A 38 35.67 10.40 17.11
N GLY A 39 36.58 11.29 17.52
CA GLY A 39 36.25 12.61 18.04
C GLY A 39 35.53 13.47 17.01
N LEU A 40 35.97 13.47 15.75
CA LEU A 40 35.28 14.13 14.64
C LEU A 40 33.90 13.53 14.39
N ILE A 41 33.75 12.22 14.35
CA ILE A 41 32.45 11.54 14.16
C ILE A 41 31.47 11.86 15.31
N LEU A 42 31.95 11.87 16.56
CA LEU A 42 31.14 12.25 17.71
C LEU A 42 30.77 13.74 17.69
N THR A 43 31.70 14.60 17.29
CA THR A 43 31.46 16.05 17.13
C THR A 43 30.50 16.32 15.96
N PHE A 44 30.58 15.52 14.89
CA PHE A 44 29.64 15.53 13.75
C PHE A 44 28.23 15.15 14.19
N ASN A 45 28.07 14.09 15.00
CA ASN A 45 26.77 13.69 15.53
C ASN A 45 26.16 14.74 16.48
N ILE A 46 27.01 15.44 17.25
CA ILE A 46 26.58 16.51 18.17
C ILE A 46 26.20 17.80 17.41
N LEU A 47 26.99 18.19 16.40
CA LEU A 47 26.72 19.41 15.60
C LEU A 47 25.51 19.24 14.66
N PHE A 48 25.26 18.03 14.16
CA PHE A 48 24.07 17.71 13.34
C PHE A 48 22.76 17.75 14.15
N MET A 49 22.84 17.59 15.47
CA MET A 49 21.69 17.70 16.38
C MET A 49 21.41 19.13 16.86
N THR A 50 22.21 20.13 16.47
CA THR A 50 22.17 21.47 17.08
C THR A 50 22.08 22.65 16.10
N ASP A 51 21.93 22.43 14.79
CA ASP A 51 21.77 23.49 13.74
C ASP A 51 22.93 24.51 13.60
N ILE A 52 24.15 24.19 14.06
CA ILE A 52 25.20 25.22 14.25
C ILE A 52 26.08 25.50 12.98
N PHE A 53 26.02 24.71 11.89
CA PHE A 53 26.96 24.90 10.75
C PHE A 53 26.37 24.74 9.33
N PRO A 54 26.72 25.61 8.35
CA PRO A 54 26.32 25.45 6.94
C PRO A 54 27.00 24.26 6.26
N PHE A 55 26.21 23.42 5.58
CA PHE A 55 26.62 22.19 4.88
C PHE A 55 27.76 22.37 3.85
N SER A 56 27.84 23.53 3.19
CA SER A 56 28.88 23.82 2.19
C SER A 56 30.30 23.90 2.77
N SER A 57 30.45 24.28 4.04
CA SER A 57 31.73 24.28 4.76
C SER A 57 32.14 22.87 5.21
N LEU A 58 31.17 21.99 5.45
CA LEU A 58 31.37 20.59 5.83
C LEU A 58 31.86 19.73 4.66
N CYS A 59 31.34 19.93 3.45
CA CYS A 59 31.79 19.21 2.25
C CYS A 59 33.26 19.49 1.91
N LYS A 60 33.72 20.74 2.07
CA LYS A 60 35.13 21.12 1.80
C LYS A 60 36.13 20.49 2.79
N LEU A 61 35.71 20.26 4.03
CA LEU A 61 36.52 19.59 5.05
C LEU A 61 36.60 18.08 4.81
N GLN A 62 35.55 17.48 4.22
CA GLN A 62 35.51 16.08 3.81
C GLN A 62 36.40 15.77 2.59
N GLU A 63 36.43 16.63 1.58
CA GLU A 63 37.29 16.44 0.40
C GLU A 63 38.79 16.47 0.75
N SER A 64 39.19 17.23 1.76
CA SER A 64 40.60 17.27 2.20
C SER A 64 41.03 15.99 2.94
N VAL A 65 40.10 15.33 3.64
CA VAL A 65 40.38 14.06 4.35
C VAL A 65 40.40 12.89 3.36
N ILE A 66 39.49 12.89 2.37
CA ILE A 66 39.40 11.83 1.35
C ILE A 66 40.59 11.85 0.37
N SER A 67 41.18 13.02 0.11
CA SER A 67 42.32 13.20 -0.81
C SER A 67 43.70 12.87 -0.21
N SER A 68 43.78 12.51 1.08
CA SER A 68 45.04 12.07 1.68
C SER A 68 45.46 10.70 1.13
N LYS A 69 46.65 10.64 0.51
CA LYS A 69 47.18 9.43 -0.15
C LYS A 69 47.44 8.30 0.86
N SER A 70 47.10 7.08 0.46
CA SER A 70 47.11 5.84 1.25
C SER A 70 48.49 5.18 1.42
N GLU A 71 49.59 5.89 1.15
CA GLU A 71 50.91 5.27 0.97
C GLU A 71 51.62 4.89 2.31
N ASP A 72 51.08 5.28 3.47
CA ASP A 72 51.70 5.04 4.80
C ASP A 72 50.90 4.09 5.73
N PHE A 73 49.93 3.32 5.23
CA PHE A 73 49.02 2.52 6.07
C PHE A 73 49.19 1.01 5.92
N ASN A 74 49.18 0.28 7.04
CA ASN A 74 49.08 -1.20 7.06
C ASN A 74 47.70 -1.65 6.55
N HIS A 75 47.63 -2.86 5.97
CA HIS A 75 46.47 -3.53 5.38
C HIS A 75 45.20 -3.53 6.26
N ASP A 76 45.34 -3.64 7.59
CA ASP A 76 44.20 -3.57 8.53
C ASP A 76 43.62 -2.15 8.65
N ALA A 77 44.47 -1.13 8.58
CA ALA A 77 44.03 0.26 8.59
C ALA A 77 43.33 0.60 7.26
N ILE A 78 43.83 0.08 6.14
CA ILE A 78 43.18 0.22 4.82
C ILE A 78 41.79 -0.44 4.83
N SER A 79 41.69 -1.67 5.36
CA SER A 79 40.40 -2.37 5.51
C SER A 79 39.39 -1.60 6.36
N THR A 80 39.86 -0.97 7.44
CA THR A 80 39.02 -0.18 8.36
C THR A 80 38.58 1.15 7.74
N ILE A 81 39.48 1.79 6.99
CA ILE A 81 39.19 3.01 6.21
C ILE A 81 38.18 2.70 5.11
N GLU A 82 38.34 1.59 4.39
CA GLU A 82 37.38 1.17 3.36
C GLU A 82 36.00 0.84 3.94
N ARG A 83 35.95 0.12 5.07
CA ARG A 83 34.67 -0.13 5.78
C ARG A 83 34.00 1.17 6.24
N SER A 84 34.79 2.12 6.74
CA SER A 84 34.29 3.44 7.14
C SER A 84 33.81 4.26 5.94
N LYS A 85 34.51 4.20 4.80
CA LYS A 85 34.08 4.83 3.53
C LYS A 85 32.76 4.23 3.03
N ARG A 86 32.61 2.90 3.05
CA ARG A 86 31.35 2.24 2.67
C ARG A 86 30.21 2.59 3.64
N ALA A 87 30.48 2.66 4.94
CA ALA A 87 29.51 3.12 5.92
C ALA A 87 29.11 4.59 5.70
N LEU A 88 30.06 5.46 5.35
CA LEU A 88 29.79 6.86 5.01
C LEU A 88 28.98 7.02 3.71
N GLU A 89 29.27 6.24 2.67
CA GLU A 89 28.49 6.26 1.43
C GLU A 89 27.07 5.74 1.65
N LYS A 90 26.89 4.69 2.47
CA LYS A 90 25.57 4.25 2.93
C LYS A 90 24.84 5.36 3.71
N LEU A 91 25.55 6.09 4.57
CA LEU A 91 24.98 7.23 5.30
C LEU A 91 24.63 8.40 4.37
N LYS A 92 25.42 8.67 3.34
CA LYS A 92 25.12 9.71 2.32
C LYS A 92 23.86 9.37 1.55
N VAL A 93 23.66 8.11 1.17
CA VAL A 93 22.43 7.66 0.50
C VAL A 93 21.22 7.85 1.42
N LEU A 94 21.34 7.45 2.70
CA LEU A 94 20.33 7.64 3.74
C LEU A 94 20.03 9.12 4.06
N LEU A 95 21.03 9.99 4.04
CA LEU A 95 20.89 11.42 4.32
C LEU A 95 20.39 12.21 3.09
N ALA A 96 20.77 11.82 1.87
CA ALA A 96 20.26 12.41 0.64
C ALA A 96 18.78 12.06 0.39
N SER A 97 18.32 10.89 0.84
CA SER A 97 16.89 10.57 0.91
C SER A 97 16.14 11.32 2.02
N ALA A 98 16.87 12.02 2.91
CA ALA A 98 16.31 12.64 4.10
C ALA A 98 16.30 14.18 4.07
N MET A 99 16.36 14.85 2.92
CA MET A 99 16.24 16.32 2.84
C MET A 99 15.23 16.81 1.78
N SER A 100 14.50 17.87 2.11
CA SER A 100 13.60 18.60 1.21
C SER A 100 14.32 19.77 0.52
N PRO A 101 13.78 20.33 -0.59
CA PRO A 101 14.43 21.39 -1.36
C PRO A 101 14.69 22.71 -0.61
N ASP A 102 14.03 22.94 0.53
CA ASP A 102 14.22 24.10 1.41
C ASP A 102 15.26 23.84 2.53
N GLY A 103 15.93 22.68 2.51
CA GLY A 103 16.98 22.33 3.46
C GLY A 103 16.47 21.71 4.77
N GLN A 104 15.18 21.40 4.90
CA GLN A 104 14.64 20.75 6.09
C GLN A 104 14.83 19.21 6.03
N PRO A 105 15.22 18.55 7.15
CA PRO A 105 15.36 17.11 7.19
C PRO A 105 14.00 16.38 7.14
N TRP A 106 13.83 15.39 6.25
CA TRP A 106 12.79 14.34 6.32
C TRP A 106 13.13 13.33 7.42
N ILE A 107 13.35 13.78 8.65
CA ILE A 107 13.69 12.84 9.71
C ILE A 107 12.42 12.42 10.43
N TRP A 108 11.97 11.21 10.11
CA TRP A 108 11.32 10.35 11.08
C TRP A 108 12.42 9.71 11.95
N ILE A 109 12.53 10.10 13.23
CA ILE A 109 13.42 9.45 14.22
C ILE A 109 12.59 8.48 15.06
N PRO A 110 12.72 7.18 14.84
CA PRO A 110 12.26 6.19 15.79
C PRO A 110 13.31 6.05 16.91
N THR A 111 12.90 6.32 18.14
CA THR A 111 13.77 6.17 19.32
C THR A 111 14.05 4.70 19.59
N LYS A 112 15.32 4.35 19.74
CA LYS A 112 15.86 2.99 19.91
C LYS A 112 15.57 2.32 21.26
N GLU A 113 14.75 2.94 22.11
CA GLU A 113 14.45 2.43 23.45
C GLU A 113 12.98 2.05 23.54
N TYR A 114 12.71 0.74 23.54
CA TYR A 114 11.48 0.23 24.13
C TYR A 114 11.67 0.25 25.64
N PRO A 115 10.82 1.01 26.34
CA PRO A 115 9.86 0.34 27.19
C PRO A 115 8.46 0.86 26.89
N SER A 116 7.57 0.00 26.39
CA SER A 116 6.10 0.10 26.56
C SER A 116 5.38 1.45 26.33
N VAL A 117 5.92 2.39 25.55
CA VAL A 117 5.24 3.66 25.22
C VAL A 117 5.02 3.72 23.70
N PRO A 118 3.78 3.91 23.24
CA PRO A 118 3.43 3.89 21.82
C PRO A 118 4.13 5.01 21.06
N TYR A 119 4.42 4.76 19.78
CA TYR A 119 4.66 5.74 18.74
C TYR A 119 3.86 7.03 19.02
N GLN A 120 4.55 8.12 19.36
CA GLN A 120 3.94 9.44 19.49
C GLN A 120 4.15 10.20 18.18
N PRO A 121 3.14 10.30 17.30
CA PRO A 121 3.21 11.20 16.17
C PRO A 121 3.10 12.62 16.72
N THR A 122 4.23 13.30 16.89
CA THR A 122 4.29 14.71 17.30
C THR A 122 3.64 15.66 16.29
N PHE A 123 3.23 15.18 15.11
CA PHE A 123 2.65 16.03 14.05
C PHE A 123 1.12 16.22 14.13
N LEU A 124 0.37 15.43 14.91
CA LEU A 124 -1.10 15.46 14.87
C LEU A 124 -1.82 15.96 16.13
N LEU A 125 -1.11 16.21 17.23
CA LEU A 125 -1.77 16.67 18.47
C LEU A 125 -2.38 18.08 18.38
N ASN A 126 -2.10 18.84 17.32
CA ASN A 126 -2.55 20.23 17.16
C ASN A 126 -3.48 20.51 15.96
N GLN A 127 -3.90 19.49 15.18
CA GLN A 127 -4.89 19.73 14.12
C GLN A 127 -6.30 19.49 14.66
N THR A 128 -7.17 20.49 14.51
CA THR A 128 -8.60 20.35 14.80
C THR A 128 -9.18 19.21 13.97
N ILE A 129 -9.82 18.23 14.62
CA ILE A 129 -10.49 17.13 13.94
C ILE A 129 -11.57 17.73 13.01
N PRO A 130 -11.47 17.49 11.70
CA PRO A 130 -12.43 18.02 10.74
C PRO A 130 -13.80 17.36 10.97
N LYS A 131 -14.84 18.18 10.95
CA LYS A 131 -16.21 17.74 11.23
C LYS A 131 -16.94 17.37 9.93
N PRO A 132 -17.89 16.42 9.98
CA PRO A 132 -18.82 16.19 8.88
C PRO A 132 -19.51 17.50 8.46
N LEU A 133 -19.38 17.86 7.18
CA LEU A 133 -20.08 19.01 6.60
C LEU A 133 -21.41 18.56 6.02
N TYR A 134 -21.40 17.50 5.19
CA TYR A 134 -22.60 16.81 4.71
C TYR A 134 -22.25 15.41 4.17
N ASN A 135 -23.23 14.52 4.19
CA ASN A 135 -23.20 13.25 3.46
C ASN A 135 -23.76 13.45 2.06
N ILE A 136 -23.26 12.71 1.08
CA ILE A 136 -23.87 12.66 -0.24
C ILE A 136 -25.19 11.92 -0.10
N THR A 137 -26.31 12.60 -0.34
CA THR A 137 -27.66 12.02 -0.23
C THR A 137 -28.35 11.99 -1.58
N ASP A 138 -28.12 13.03 -2.40
CA ASP A 138 -28.53 13.07 -3.80
C ASP A 138 -27.38 12.65 -4.72
N LEU A 139 -27.68 11.76 -5.66
CA LEU A 139 -26.70 11.32 -6.64
C LEU A 139 -26.33 12.46 -7.62
N PRO A 140 -25.05 12.61 -7.99
CA PRO A 140 -24.64 13.52 -9.04
C PRO A 140 -25.40 13.24 -10.35
N ARG A 141 -25.67 14.29 -11.13
CA ARG A 141 -26.47 14.18 -12.37
C ARG A 141 -25.84 13.20 -13.36
N SER A 142 -24.52 13.20 -13.46
CA SER A 142 -23.76 12.27 -14.31
C SER A 142 -23.98 10.81 -13.90
N VAL A 143 -24.00 10.52 -12.60
CA VAL A 143 -24.25 9.19 -12.05
C VAL A 143 -25.68 8.74 -12.34
N VAL A 144 -26.68 9.61 -12.12
CA VAL A 144 -28.08 9.31 -12.45
C VAL A 144 -28.24 9.05 -13.96
N HIS A 145 -27.57 9.84 -14.80
CA HIS A 145 -27.58 9.62 -16.24
C HIS A 145 -27.02 8.25 -16.63
N GLU A 146 -25.90 7.87 -16.03
CA GLU A 146 -25.24 6.60 -16.32
C GLU A 146 -26.07 5.40 -15.86
N ILE A 147 -26.68 5.48 -14.67
CA ILE A 147 -27.66 4.49 -14.19
C ILE A 147 -28.80 4.33 -15.21
N ASN A 148 -29.39 5.43 -15.67
CA ASN A 148 -30.49 5.39 -16.63
C ASN A 148 -30.06 4.82 -17.98
N ARG A 149 -28.84 5.12 -18.44
CA ARG A 149 -28.27 4.58 -19.69
C ARG A 149 -28.13 3.06 -19.61
N VAL A 150 -27.47 2.55 -18.57
CA VAL A 150 -27.25 1.12 -18.36
C VAL A 150 -28.56 0.37 -18.15
N CYS A 151 -29.44 0.87 -17.27
CA CYS A 151 -30.73 0.24 -17.00
C CYS A 151 -31.64 0.15 -18.23
N ARG A 152 -31.64 1.17 -19.10
CA ARG A 152 -32.42 1.15 -20.34
C ARG A 152 -31.94 0.01 -21.26
N ARG A 153 -30.62 -0.07 -21.43
CA ARG A 153 -29.93 -1.08 -22.23
C ARG A 153 -30.24 -2.51 -21.77
N LEU A 154 -30.06 -2.79 -20.47
CA LEU A 154 -30.35 -4.10 -19.89
C LEU A 154 -31.81 -4.51 -20.08
N LYS A 155 -32.77 -3.60 -19.82
CA LYS A 155 -34.21 -3.87 -19.99
C LYS A 155 -34.65 -4.05 -21.45
N GLN A 156 -33.91 -3.47 -22.40
CA GLN A 156 -34.14 -3.70 -23.83
C GLN A 156 -33.68 -5.09 -24.27
N ALA A 157 -32.60 -5.61 -23.67
CA ALA A 157 -32.09 -6.95 -23.95
C ALA A 157 -33.03 -8.06 -23.41
N ASP A 158 -33.44 -7.95 -22.15
CA ASP A 158 -34.46 -8.80 -21.53
C ASP A 158 -35.28 -7.97 -20.56
N GLN A 159 -36.60 -7.91 -20.77
CA GLN A 159 -37.47 -7.08 -19.93
C GLN A 159 -37.48 -7.56 -18.47
N VAL A 160 -37.44 -8.87 -18.20
CA VAL A 160 -37.53 -9.43 -16.85
C VAL A 160 -36.14 -9.53 -16.23
N GLY A 161 -35.20 -10.25 -16.87
CA GLY A 161 -33.83 -10.38 -16.40
C GLY A 161 -33.12 -9.03 -16.34
N GLY A 162 -33.27 -8.19 -17.37
CA GLY A 162 -32.72 -6.84 -17.39
C GLY A 162 -33.29 -5.92 -16.32
N ALA A 163 -34.52 -6.15 -15.82
CA ALA A 163 -35.05 -5.41 -14.67
C ALA A 163 -34.36 -5.82 -13.36
N ILE A 164 -34.05 -7.11 -13.18
CA ILE A 164 -33.28 -7.63 -12.02
C ILE A 164 -31.86 -7.04 -12.06
N TRP A 165 -31.18 -7.15 -13.20
CA TRP A 165 -29.82 -6.61 -13.36
C TRP A 165 -29.76 -5.09 -13.24
N CYS A 166 -30.77 -4.37 -13.74
CA CYS A 166 -30.89 -2.93 -13.50
C CYS A 166 -31.04 -2.61 -12.01
N LYS A 167 -31.84 -3.37 -11.25
CA LYS A 167 -31.99 -3.16 -9.81
C LYS A 167 -30.66 -3.40 -9.07
N LEU A 168 -29.96 -4.48 -9.43
CA LEU A 168 -28.64 -4.81 -8.90
C LEU A 168 -27.64 -3.70 -9.21
N PHE A 169 -27.44 -3.37 -10.50
CA PHE A 169 -26.52 -2.32 -10.92
C PHE A 169 -26.83 -0.95 -10.30
N LYS A 170 -28.10 -0.55 -10.25
CA LYS A 170 -28.49 0.73 -9.65
C LYS A 170 -28.10 0.78 -8.17
N LYS A 171 -28.38 -0.28 -7.41
CA LYS A 171 -28.04 -0.33 -5.98
C LYS A 171 -26.52 -0.27 -5.81
N THR A 172 -25.79 -1.14 -6.49
CA THR A 172 -24.33 -1.25 -6.32
C THR A 172 -23.56 -0.02 -6.83
N TYR A 173 -23.97 0.58 -7.96
CA TYR A 173 -23.32 1.77 -8.53
C TYR A 173 -23.64 3.07 -7.78
N SER A 174 -24.64 3.08 -6.90
CA SER A 174 -24.94 4.25 -6.06
C SER A 174 -24.37 4.13 -4.65
N ASP A 175 -24.06 2.91 -4.20
CA ASP A 175 -23.84 2.57 -2.80
C ASP A 175 -22.74 3.44 -2.18
N THR A 176 -21.51 3.38 -2.69
CA THR A 176 -20.38 4.17 -2.16
C THR A 176 -20.74 5.64 -1.95
N LEU A 177 -21.35 6.27 -2.95
CA LEU A 177 -21.66 7.70 -2.87
C LEU A 177 -22.66 7.95 -1.74
N VAL A 178 -23.78 7.26 -1.75
CA VAL A 178 -24.91 7.59 -0.87
C VAL A 178 -24.72 7.09 0.57
N THR A 179 -24.03 5.97 0.76
CA THR A 179 -23.99 5.28 2.06
C THR A 179 -22.66 5.43 2.78
N THR A 180 -21.56 5.70 2.06
CA THR A 180 -20.21 5.72 2.67
C THR A 180 -19.47 7.04 2.58
N THR A 181 -19.95 8.00 1.77
CA THR A 181 -19.18 9.21 1.45
C THR A 181 -19.64 10.42 2.26
N THR A 182 -18.71 10.99 3.03
CA THR A 182 -18.90 12.24 3.79
C THR A 182 -17.91 13.30 3.32
N ILE A 183 -18.41 14.49 3.00
CA ILE A 183 -17.59 15.68 2.79
C ILE A 183 -17.37 16.38 4.14
N LEU A 184 -16.13 16.76 4.43
CA LEU A 184 -15.73 17.38 5.68
C LEU A 184 -15.63 18.90 5.55
N ASP A 185 -15.58 19.60 6.70
CA ASP A 185 -15.48 21.07 6.75
C ASP A 185 -14.18 21.61 6.14
N ASP A 186 -13.09 20.86 6.25
CA ASP A 186 -11.81 21.09 5.55
C ASP A 186 -11.83 20.78 4.05
N LYS A 187 -13.00 20.43 3.50
CA LYS A 187 -13.27 20.08 2.08
C LYS A 187 -12.67 18.77 1.60
N SER A 188 -11.99 18.02 2.46
CA SER A 188 -11.59 16.65 2.13
C SER A 188 -12.78 15.68 2.20
N THR A 189 -12.56 14.45 1.74
CA THR A 189 -13.60 13.42 1.66
C THR A 189 -13.21 12.20 2.47
N TYR A 190 -14.13 11.75 3.32
CA TYR A 190 -13.99 10.55 4.15
C TYR A 190 -14.95 9.49 3.63
N ILE A 191 -14.41 8.29 3.34
CA ILE A 191 -15.17 7.18 2.76
C ILE A 191 -14.98 5.94 3.62
N ILE A 192 -16.05 5.45 4.23
CA ILE A 192 -16.02 4.22 5.03
C ILE A 192 -16.22 2.97 4.17
N THR A 193 -15.87 1.79 4.68
CA THR A 193 -15.97 0.53 3.90
C THR A 193 -17.41 0.04 3.68
N GLY A 194 -18.33 0.45 4.56
CA GLY A 194 -19.69 -0.05 4.64
C GLY A 194 -20.06 -0.32 6.09
N ASP A 195 -20.42 -1.57 6.40
CA ASP A 195 -20.75 -2.01 7.76
C ASP A 195 -19.63 -1.78 8.81
N ILE A 196 -18.38 -1.58 8.37
CA ILE A 196 -17.27 -1.14 9.21
C ILE A 196 -17.05 0.36 8.99
N ASP A 197 -17.34 1.14 10.04
CA ASP A 197 -17.25 2.61 10.10
C ASP A 197 -15.80 3.12 10.24
N LEU A 198 -14.96 2.72 9.29
CA LEU A 198 -13.55 3.09 9.17
C LEU A 198 -13.20 3.25 7.70
N MET A 199 -12.15 4.02 7.42
CA MET A 199 -11.66 4.26 6.08
C MET A 199 -10.34 3.51 5.85
N TRP A 200 -10.37 2.49 5.01
CA TRP A 200 -9.15 1.87 4.48
C TRP A 200 -8.62 2.67 3.28
N LEU A 201 -7.30 2.80 3.16
CA LEU A 201 -6.70 3.42 1.96
C LEU A 201 -7.03 2.62 0.68
N ARG A 202 -7.03 1.29 0.79
CA ARG A 202 -7.44 0.37 -0.28
C ARG A 202 -8.89 0.57 -0.68
N ASP A 203 -9.82 0.32 0.24
CA ASP A 203 -11.26 0.32 -0.03
C ASP A 203 -11.72 1.66 -0.58
N SER A 204 -11.36 2.75 0.08
CA SER A 204 -11.79 4.10 -0.33
C SER A 204 -11.32 4.46 -1.75
N SER A 205 -10.10 4.07 -2.14
CA SER A 205 -9.61 4.25 -3.51
C SER A 205 -10.34 3.39 -4.53
N ALA A 206 -10.63 2.13 -4.19
CA ALA A 206 -11.32 1.21 -5.08
C ALA A 206 -12.81 1.57 -5.25
N GLN A 207 -13.46 1.99 -4.16
CA GLN A 207 -14.87 2.38 -4.09
C GLN A 207 -15.25 3.54 -5.02
N VAL A 208 -14.29 4.38 -5.41
CA VAL A 208 -14.53 5.51 -6.32
C VAL A 208 -14.03 5.28 -7.74
N HIS A 209 -13.37 4.15 -8.04
CA HIS A 209 -12.68 3.93 -9.31
C HIS A 209 -13.62 4.03 -10.52
N GLN A 210 -14.80 3.44 -10.41
CA GLN A 210 -15.84 3.42 -11.45
C GLN A 210 -16.43 4.79 -11.77
N TYR A 211 -16.26 5.80 -10.91
CA TYR A 211 -16.73 7.17 -11.16
C TYR A 211 -15.67 8.04 -11.85
N LEU A 212 -14.43 7.59 -11.98
CA LEU A 212 -13.36 8.38 -12.57
C LEU A 212 -13.60 8.71 -14.06
N THR A 213 -14.47 7.95 -14.74
CA THR A 213 -14.94 8.25 -16.11
C THR A 213 -15.87 9.48 -16.15
N LEU A 214 -16.47 9.84 -15.02
CA LEU A 214 -17.38 10.98 -14.83
C LEU A 214 -16.65 12.23 -14.32
N TRP A 215 -15.35 12.36 -14.58
CA TRP A 215 -14.49 13.43 -14.07
C TRP A 215 -14.98 14.86 -14.37
N GLN A 216 -15.89 15.04 -15.32
CA GLN A 216 -16.46 16.34 -15.69
C GLN A 216 -17.50 16.83 -14.67
N ASP A 217 -18.08 15.93 -13.87
CA ASP A 217 -19.04 16.28 -12.82
C ASP A 217 -18.31 16.90 -11.63
N LEU A 218 -18.74 18.10 -11.21
CA LEU A 218 -18.09 18.86 -10.16
C LEU A 218 -18.15 18.17 -8.79
N GLU A 219 -19.21 17.39 -8.52
CA GLU A 219 -19.31 16.67 -7.25
C GLU A 219 -18.34 15.48 -7.23
N ILE A 220 -18.20 14.78 -8.36
CA ILE A 220 -17.20 13.72 -8.52
C ILE A 220 -15.78 14.28 -8.39
N GLN A 221 -15.50 15.45 -8.98
CA GLN A 221 -14.22 16.14 -8.77
C GLN A 221 -13.95 16.40 -7.29
N ARG A 222 -14.94 16.96 -6.58
CA ARG A 222 -14.81 17.26 -5.14
C ARG A 222 -14.53 16.00 -4.32
N ILE A 223 -15.28 14.93 -4.57
CA ILE A 223 -15.16 13.65 -3.86
C ILE A 223 -13.76 13.05 -4.07
N VAL A 224 -13.32 12.93 -5.33
CA VAL A 224 -12.04 12.26 -5.64
C VAL A 224 -10.85 13.12 -5.21
N GLU A 225 -10.87 14.43 -5.48
CA GLU A 225 -9.80 15.34 -5.05
C GLU A 225 -9.72 15.44 -3.52
N GLY A 226 -10.88 15.54 -2.86
CA GLY A 226 -10.99 15.54 -1.42
C GLY A 226 -10.51 14.23 -0.78
N LEU A 227 -10.76 13.09 -1.43
CA LEU A 227 -10.30 11.78 -0.98
C LEU A 227 -8.78 11.67 -1.07
N ILE A 228 -8.17 12.08 -2.18
CA ILE A 228 -6.70 12.11 -2.33
C ILE A 228 -6.08 12.94 -1.20
N CYS A 229 -6.63 14.13 -0.92
CA CYS A 229 -6.19 14.99 0.17
C CYS A 229 -6.33 14.33 1.55
N ARG A 230 -7.44 13.63 1.81
CA ARG A 230 -7.66 12.91 3.08
C ARG A 230 -6.66 11.78 3.26
N GLN A 231 -6.42 10.98 2.22
CA GLN A 231 -5.44 9.90 2.26
C GLN A 231 -4.01 10.41 2.52
N ILE A 232 -3.63 11.56 1.95
CA ILE A 232 -2.34 12.21 2.26
C ILE A 232 -2.20 12.51 3.76
N GLN A 233 -3.23 13.08 4.38
CA GLN A 233 -3.21 13.37 5.83
C GLN A 233 -3.03 12.10 6.67
N PHE A 234 -3.65 10.99 6.26
CA PHE A 234 -3.51 9.70 6.91
C PHE A 234 -2.14 9.05 6.69
N ILE A 235 -1.57 9.16 5.49
CA ILE A 235 -0.19 8.72 5.20
C ILE A 235 0.82 9.49 6.08
N PHE A 236 0.63 10.80 6.27
CA PHE A 236 1.46 11.59 7.19
C PHE A 236 1.29 11.20 8.65
N SER A 237 0.10 10.77 9.04
CA SER A 237 -0.16 10.25 10.39
C SER A 237 0.67 9.00 10.65
N ASN A 238 0.48 8.00 9.78
CA ASN A 238 1.15 6.73 9.89
C ASN A 238 1.12 5.98 8.54
N PRO A 239 2.26 5.90 7.82
CA PRO A 239 2.32 5.22 6.52
C PRO A 239 2.31 3.69 6.64
N TYR A 240 2.39 3.13 7.84
CA TYR A 240 2.27 1.69 8.11
C TYR A 240 0.83 1.25 8.47
N ALA A 241 -0.12 2.18 8.55
CA ALA A 241 -1.50 1.87 8.87
C ALA A 241 -2.35 1.67 7.60
N SER A 242 -3.22 0.67 7.63
CA SER A 242 -4.19 0.40 6.55
C SER A 242 -5.51 1.15 6.72
N ALA A 243 -5.97 1.32 7.96
CA ALA A 243 -7.29 1.89 8.26
C ALA A 243 -7.28 3.06 9.25
N PHE A 244 -8.18 4.01 9.02
CA PHE A 244 -8.24 5.29 9.73
C PHE A 244 -9.65 5.69 10.16
N ARG A 245 -9.71 6.51 11.21
CA ARG A 245 -10.94 7.13 11.74
C ARG A 245 -10.77 8.62 12.01
N LEU A 246 -11.88 9.37 11.93
CA LEU A 246 -11.89 10.79 12.27
C LEU A 246 -11.89 11.00 13.78
N THR A 247 -12.65 10.20 14.53
CA THR A 247 -12.81 10.28 15.98
C THR A 247 -12.79 8.88 16.59
N LEU A 248 -12.49 8.74 17.89
CA LEU A 248 -12.64 7.45 18.60
C LEU A 248 -14.10 7.02 18.67
N ARG A 249 -15.03 7.98 18.86
CA ARG A 249 -16.48 7.85 18.74
C ARG A 249 -17.10 9.21 18.35
N PRO A 250 -18.30 9.26 17.73
CA PRO A 250 -18.99 10.50 17.38
C PRO A 250 -19.31 11.43 18.57
N ASN A 251 -19.40 10.89 19.79
CA ASN A 251 -19.63 11.59 21.06
C ASN A 251 -18.85 10.89 22.20
N PRO A 252 -17.59 11.25 22.49
CA PRO A 252 -16.83 10.59 23.54
C PRO A 252 -17.24 11.09 24.94
N PRO A 253 -17.48 10.20 25.92
CA PRO A 253 -17.49 10.56 27.34
C PRO A 253 -16.12 11.13 27.77
N SER A 254 -16.05 11.79 28.92
CA SER A 254 -14.83 12.47 29.40
C SER A 254 -13.65 11.55 29.79
N ASP A 255 -13.76 10.24 29.60
CA ASP A 255 -12.77 9.22 30.03
C ASP A 255 -12.45 8.21 28.90
N ASP A 256 -12.37 8.67 27.65
CA ASP A 256 -12.28 7.81 26.46
C ASP A 256 -10.82 7.53 26.06
N SER A 257 -10.12 6.76 26.90
CA SER A 257 -8.80 6.23 26.54
C SER A 257 -8.94 4.98 25.66
N LEU A 258 -8.05 4.82 24.67
CA LEU A 258 -7.96 3.55 23.94
C LEU A 258 -7.60 2.43 24.91
N GLU A 259 -8.35 1.33 24.85
CA GLU A 259 -8.03 0.11 25.60
C GLU A 259 -6.54 -0.25 25.41
N PRO A 260 -5.80 -0.64 26.46
CA PRO A 260 -4.38 -0.92 26.38
C PRO A 260 -3.99 -1.90 25.26
N ILE A 261 -4.85 -2.88 24.97
CA ILE A 261 -4.65 -3.83 23.86
C ILE A 261 -4.62 -3.15 22.49
N HIS A 262 -5.42 -2.10 22.27
CA HIS A 262 -5.42 -1.36 21.03
C HIS A 262 -4.18 -0.49 20.88
N VAL A 263 -3.71 0.10 21.98
CA VAL A 263 -2.44 0.83 22.02
C VAL A 263 -1.25 -0.09 21.70
N GLN A 264 -1.24 -1.30 22.27
CA GLN A 264 -0.23 -2.32 21.98
C GLN A 264 -0.23 -2.76 20.51
N LYS A 265 -1.40 -2.77 19.86
CA LYS A 265 -1.55 -3.00 18.41
C LYS A 265 -1.23 -1.76 17.55
N GLY A 266 -0.59 -0.73 18.10
CA GLY A 266 -0.20 0.47 17.37
C GLY A 266 -1.36 1.40 16.97
N ARG A 267 -2.57 1.19 17.52
CA ARG A 267 -3.74 2.02 17.25
C ARG A 267 -3.67 3.30 18.08
N ASN A 268 -4.13 4.41 17.51
CA ASN A 268 -4.18 5.72 18.16
C ASN A 268 -5.47 6.46 17.78
N LEU A 269 -5.61 7.75 18.11
CA LEU A 269 -6.82 8.53 17.81
C LEU A 269 -7.30 8.35 16.36
N HIS A 270 -6.38 8.42 15.39
CA HIS A 270 -6.70 8.35 13.95
C HIS A 270 -6.37 7.01 13.30
N VAL A 271 -5.38 6.27 13.81
CA VAL A 271 -5.01 4.95 13.30
C VAL A 271 -5.91 3.90 13.92
N ALA A 272 -6.78 3.32 13.08
CA ALA A 272 -7.72 2.29 13.50
C ALA A 272 -7.16 0.89 13.34
N MET A 273 -6.43 0.64 12.25
CA MET A 273 -5.69 -0.60 12.00
C MET A 273 -4.26 -0.24 11.62
N HIS A 274 -3.29 -0.70 12.42
CA HIS A 274 -1.86 -0.53 12.16
C HIS A 274 -1.27 -1.74 11.42
N ASN A 275 -2.10 -2.39 10.61
CA ASN A 275 -1.71 -3.54 9.81
C ASN A 275 -0.95 -3.00 8.60
N TYR A 276 0.35 -3.28 8.50
CA TYR A 276 1.12 -2.85 7.35
C TYR A 276 0.81 -3.75 6.15
N GLU A 277 0.04 -3.18 5.24
CA GLU A 277 -0.39 -3.79 3.99
C GLU A 277 0.23 -2.97 2.86
N LEU A 278 1.15 -3.57 2.11
CA LEU A 278 1.87 -2.88 1.03
C LEU A 278 0.92 -2.18 0.05
N ASP A 279 -0.20 -2.83 -0.27
CA ASP A 279 -1.19 -2.32 -1.22
C ASP A 279 -1.90 -1.04 -0.74
N SER A 280 -1.98 -0.78 0.57
CA SER A 280 -2.62 0.43 1.10
C SER A 280 -1.98 1.69 0.52
N LEU A 281 -0.65 1.71 0.42
CA LEU A 281 0.09 2.81 -0.20
C LEU A 281 -0.06 2.80 -1.73
N CYS A 282 -0.08 1.61 -2.35
CA CYS A 282 -0.27 1.47 -3.79
C CYS A 282 -1.64 2.00 -4.26
N TYR A 283 -2.70 1.77 -3.48
CA TYR A 283 -4.05 2.24 -3.82
C TYR A 283 -4.17 3.76 -3.84
N HIS A 284 -3.43 4.48 -2.97
CA HIS A 284 -3.35 5.95 -3.03
C HIS A 284 -2.71 6.43 -4.34
N VAL A 285 -1.59 5.81 -4.71
CA VAL A 285 -0.87 6.14 -5.95
C VAL A 285 -1.72 5.81 -7.18
N ARG A 286 -2.36 4.63 -7.19
CA ARG A 286 -3.27 4.20 -8.26
C ARG A 286 -4.42 5.19 -8.46
N LEU A 287 -5.09 5.61 -7.38
CA LEU A 287 -6.16 6.61 -7.45
C LEU A 287 -5.64 7.93 -8.03
N SER A 288 -4.50 8.41 -7.53
CA SER A 288 -3.84 9.63 -8.00
C SER A 288 -3.54 9.58 -9.50
N TYR A 289 -2.95 8.47 -9.98
CA TYR A 289 -2.62 8.28 -11.39
C TYR A 289 -3.87 8.26 -12.28
N PHE A 290 -4.87 7.45 -11.95
CA PHE A 290 -6.07 7.36 -12.79
C PHE A 290 -6.89 8.65 -12.79
N TRP A 291 -6.94 9.38 -11.66
CA TRP A 291 -7.54 10.70 -11.62
C TRP A 291 -6.82 11.68 -12.53
N TRP A 292 -5.49 11.76 -12.41
CA TRP A 292 -4.66 12.61 -13.25
C TRP A 292 -4.83 12.28 -14.75
N LYS A 293 -4.68 11.00 -15.12
CA LYS A 293 -4.75 10.57 -16.52
C LYS A 293 -6.10 10.83 -17.17
N ARG A 294 -7.21 10.66 -16.44
CA ARG A 294 -8.56 10.87 -16.99
C ARG A 294 -8.96 12.34 -17.01
N SER A 295 -8.72 13.06 -15.92
CA SER A 295 -9.18 14.45 -15.77
C SER A 295 -8.21 15.50 -16.30
N GLN A 296 -6.92 15.16 -16.41
CA GLN A 296 -5.81 16.09 -16.67
C GLN A 296 -5.68 17.22 -15.64
N ARG A 297 -6.40 17.14 -14.53
CA ARG A 297 -6.37 18.13 -13.44
C ARG A 297 -5.14 17.93 -12.58
N THR A 298 -4.59 19.03 -12.07
CA THR A 298 -3.35 19.02 -11.28
C THR A 298 -3.47 19.62 -9.89
N ASN A 299 -4.67 20.07 -9.50
CA ASN A 299 -4.91 20.86 -8.30
C ASN A 299 -4.44 20.15 -7.00
N VAL A 300 -4.60 18.83 -6.93
CA VAL A 300 -4.23 18.01 -5.77
C VAL A 300 -2.76 17.58 -5.78
N PHE A 301 -2.08 17.67 -6.93
CA PHE A 301 -0.68 17.27 -7.07
C PHE A 301 0.24 18.46 -6.75
N ASN A 302 0.29 18.78 -5.46
CA ASN A 302 1.13 19.85 -4.91
C ASN A 302 2.26 19.27 -4.04
N HIS A 303 2.98 20.13 -3.32
CA HIS A 303 4.10 19.73 -2.45
C HIS A 303 3.71 18.72 -1.35
N GLN A 304 2.47 18.72 -0.85
CA GLN A 304 2.00 17.74 0.13
C GLN A 304 1.82 16.36 -0.52
N TRP A 305 1.25 16.30 -1.73
CA TRP A 305 1.17 15.04 -2.48
C TRP A 305 2.58 14.50 -2.77
N LEU A 306 3.49 15.36 -3.25
CA LEU A 306 4.87 14.95 -3.52
C LEU A 306 5.57 14.43 -2.25
N LYS A 307 5.36 15.08 -1.10
CA LYS A 307 5.86 14.62 0.21
C LYS A 307 5.30 13.25 0.58
N ALA A 308 4.01 13.01 0.35
CA ALA A 308 3.40 11.70 0.60
C ALA A 308 4.02 10.62 -0.29
N ILE A 309 4.26 10.91 -1.57
CA ILE A 309 4.97 10.00 -2.46
C ILE A 309 6.38 9.70 -1.97
N SER A 310 7.15 10.72 -1.55
CA SER A 310 8.50 10.50 -1.00
C SER A 310 8.47 9.58 0.23
N ILE A 311 7.49 9.73 1.12
CA ILE A 311 7.30 8.84 2.28
C ILE A 311 6.99 7.41 1.82
N ILE A 312 6.09 7.24 0.83
CA ILE A 312 5.74 5.92 0.29
C ILE A 312 6.99 5.21 -0.26
N ILE A 313 7.78 5.91 -1.09
CA ILE A 313 9.01 5.35 -1.66
C ILE A 313 10.02 5.01 -0.56
N GLN A 314 10.17 5.87 0.45
CA GLN A 314 11.05 5.61 1.57
C GLN A 314 10.64 4.35 2.35
N ILE A 315 9.35 4.19 2.67
CA ILE A 315 8.84 3.00 3.36
C ILE A 315 9.09 1.74 2.52
N MET A 316 8.73 1.76 1.23
CA MET A 316 8.96 0.61 0.36
C MET A 316 10.44 0.22 0.28
N THR A 317 11.36 1.20 0.22
CA THR A 317 12.81 0.95 0.25
C THR A 317 13.30 0.42 1.59
N VAL A 318 12.83 0.96 2.72
CA VAL A 318 13.13 0.43 4.07
C VAL A 318 12.71 -1.04 4.17
N GLU A 319 11.53 -1.37 3.66
CA GLU A 319 10.96 -2.71 3.73
C GLU A 319 11.55 -3.71 2.73
N GLN A 320 12.42 -3.28 1.79
CA GLN A 320 13.31 -4.22 1.09
C GLN A 320 14.35 -4.84 2.04
N HIS A 321 14.67 -4.14 3.13
CA HIS A 321 15.64 -4.52 4.15
C HIS A 321 14.98 -4.71 5.54
N HIS A 322 13.77 -5.27 5.56
CA HIS A 322 12.93 -5.39 6.76
C HIS A 322 13.69 -5.83 8.03
N SER A 323 14.40 -6.96 7.95
CA SER A 323 15.12 -7.54 9.09
C SER A 323 16.32 -6.70 9.58
N GLU A 324 16.84 -5.80 8.76
CA GLU A 324 18.06 -5.03 9.05
C GLU A 324 17.75 -3.63 9.57
N VAL A 325 16.73 -2.98 9.00
CA VAL A 325 16.48 -1.54 9.22
C VAL A 325 15.05 -1.20 9.61
N SER A 326 14.07 -2.08 9.36
CA SER A 326 12.67 -1.76 9.69
C SER A 326 12.44 -1.77 11.19
N LEU A 327 11.66 -0.78 11.62
CA LEU A 327 11.24 -0.60 13.01
C LEU A 327 9.75 -0.84 13.20
N TYR A 328 9.05 -1.22 12.13
CA TYR A 328 7.69 -1.71 12.22
C TYR A 328 7.65 -2.98 13.07
N ARG A 329 6.79 -2.99 14.09
CA ARG A 329 6.54 -4.14 14.95
C ARG A 329 5.05 -4.25 15.19
N TYR A 330 4.54 -5.48 15.22
CA TYR A 330 3.13 -5.74 15.50
C TYR A 330 2.96 -6.90 16.48
N ALA A 331 2.16 -6.70 17.52
CA ALA A 331 2.10 -7.57 18.69
C ALA A 331 1.82 -9.05 18.37
N GLU A 332 1.02 -9.32 17.33
CA GLU A 332 0.57 -10.67 16.96
C GLU A 332 1.47 -11.33 15.90
N LEU A 333 2.51 -10.66 15.44
CA LEU A 333 3.48 -11.25 14.51
C LEU A 333 4.56 -12.05 15.25
N ASP A 334 5.01 -13.12 14.61
CA ASP A 334 6.09 -13.97 15.08
C ASP A 334 7.46 -13.24 15.15
N ASN A 335 8.49 -13.96 15.62
CA ASN A 335 9.89 -13.52 15.68
C ASN A 335 10.07 -12.15 16.36
N ASN A 336 9.53 -12.00 17.57
CA ASN A 336 9.54 -10.74 18.31
C ASN A 336 8.87 -9.61 17.52
N HIS A 337 7.63 -9.86 17.07
CA HIS A 337 6.76 -8.86 16.42
C HIS A 337 7.23 -8.41 15.04
N GLN A 338 8.11 -9.18 14.37
CA GLN A 338 8.69 -8.88 13.05
C GLN A 338 8.09 -9.74 11.92
N GLY A 339 7.33 -10.78 12.24
CA GLY A 339 6.83 -11.74 11.26
C GLY A 339 7.90 -12.73 10.82
N SER A 340 7.61 -13.51 9.78
CA SER A 340 8.53 -14.54 9.26
C SER A 340 9.88 -13.94 8.86
N LYS A 341 10.98 -14.65 9.11
CA LYS A 341 12.31 -14.25 8.61
C LYS A 341 12.31 -14.20 7.08
N VAL A 342 13.01 -13.21 6.52
CA VAL A 342 13.14 -13.02 5.07
C VAL A 342 14.59 -12.78 4.66
N ALA A 343 14.95 -13.20 3.45
CA ALA A 343 16.21 -12.85 2.78
C ALA A 343 16.04 -11.60 1.92
N TYR A 344 17.12 -10.87 1.62
CA TYR A 344 17.03 -9.78 0.64
C TYR A 344 16.73 -10.32 -0.76
N THR A 345 15.62 -9.88 -1.36
CA THR A 345 15.19 -10.28 -2.72
C THR A 345 15.11 -9.12 -3.71
N GLY A 346 15.16 -7.87 -3.21
CA GLY A 346 14.78 -6.67 -3.97
C GLY A 346 13.27 -6.37 -3.93
N MET A 347 12.41 -7.34 -3.56
CA MET A 347 11.00 -7.08 -3.26
C MET A 347 10.85 -6.33 -1.93
N THR A 348 9.71 -5.68 -1.75
CA THR A 348 9.37 -4.98 -0.51
C THR A 348 8.45 -5.85 0.35
N TRP A 349 8.73 -5.89 1.65
CA TRP A 349 8.04 -6.73 2.63
C TRP A 349 6.60 -6.21 2.91
N SER A 350 5.69 -7.10 3.33
CA SER A 350 4.37 -6.76 3.84
C SER A 350 4.03 -7.63 5.04
N ALA A 351 3.48 -7.03 6.10
CA ALA A 351 3.07 -7.74 7.30
C ALA A 351 1.76 -8.50 7.08
N PHE A 352 0.84 -7.87 6.36
CA PHE A 352 -0.51 -8.37 6.12
C PHE A 352 -0.82 -8.38 4.62
N ARG A 353 -1.79 -9.21 4.26
CA ARG A 353 -2.42 -9.32 2.94
C ARG A 353 -3.51 -8.24 2.79
N PRO A 354 -4.04 -8.04 1.57
CA PRO A 354 -5.21 -7.17 1.38
C PRO A 354 -6.50 -7.73 2.01
N SER A 355 -6.48 -8.95 2.55
CA SER A 355 -7.53 -9.55 3.40
C SER A 355 -7.41 -9.16 4.88
N ASP A 356 -6.45 -8.29 5.22
CA ASP A 356 -6.04 -7.92 6.59
C ASP A 356 -5.44 -9.08 7.42
N ASP A 357 -5.26 -10.26 6.82
CA ASP A 357 -4.61 -11.40 7.48
C ASP A 357 -3.09 -11.33 7.39
N ALA A 358 -2.39 -11.86 8.39
CA ALA A 358 -0.92 -11.89 8.40
C ALA A 358 -0.37 -12.73 7.25
N THR A 359 0.72 -12.27 6.63
CA THR A 359 1.44 -13.02 5.61
C THR A 359 2.14 -14.22 6.25
N LYS A 360 2.21 -15.35 5.53
CA LYS A 360 3.01 -16.50 5.97
C LYS A 360 4.48 -16.26 5.65
N TYR A 361 4.75 -15.72 4.46
CA TYR A 361 6.06 -15.23 4.06
C TYR A 361 5.96 -13.77 3.61
N GLY A 362 6.88 -12.94 4.08
CA GLY A 362 6.78 -11.49 4.01
C GLY A 362 6.79 -10.87 2.61
N TYR A 363 7.22 -11.58 1.56
CA TYR A 363 7.12 -11.08 0.18
C TYR A 363 5.88 -11.63 -0.51
N ILE A 364 4.78 -10.88 -0.38
CA ILE A 364 3.55 -11.12 -1.13
C ILE A 364 3.73 -10.69 -2.60
N ILE A 365 3.69 -11.66 -3.50
CA ILE A 365 3.94 -11.46 -4.93
C ILE A 365 2.91 -10.54 -5.58
N PRO A 366 1.57 -10.72 -5.41
CA PRO A 366 0.61 -9.85 -6.07
C PRO A 366 0.66 -8.39 -5.61
N SER A 367 0.93 -8.10 -4.32
CA SER A 367 1.13 -6.70 -3.90
C SER A 367 2.44 -6.12 -4.45
N ASN A 368 3.52 -6.92 -4.55
CA ASN A 368 4.75 -6.46 -5.21
C ASN A 368 4.55 -6.23 -6.73
N MET A 369 3.72 -7.03 -7.41
CA MET A 369 3.29 -6.78 -8.79
C MET A 369 2.53 -5.45 -8.91
N MET A 370 1.60 -5.18 -8.00
CA MET A 370 0.91 -3.89 -7.93
C MET A 370 1.91 -2.75 -7.70
N THR A 371 2.90 -2.94 -6.81
CA THR A 371 3.97 -1.97 -6.56
C THR A 371 4.74 -1.64 -7.83
N CYS A 372 5.15 -2.63 -8.63
CA CYS A 372 5.79 -2.37 -9.93
C CYS A 372 4.94 -1.43 -10.80
N VAL A 373 3.64 -1.74 -10.95
CA VAL A 373 2.74 -0.91 -11.77
C VAL A 373 2.65 0.53 -11.25
N VAL A 374 2.46 0.72 -9.95
CA VAL A 374 2.32 2.08 -9.41
C VAL A 374 3.63 2.87 -9.44
N LEU A 375 4.79 2.21 -9.40
CA LEU A 375 6.09 2.85 -9.59
C LEU A 375 6.26 3.33 -11.05
N GLU A 376 5.85 2.54 -12.05
CA GLU A 376 5.82 3.00 -13.45
C GLU A 376 4.90 4.21 -13.64
N GLN A 377 3.72 4.17 -13.01
CA GLN A 377 2.78 5.29 -13.00
C GLN A 377 3.38 6.55 -12.37
N LEU A 378 4.10 6.40 -11.26
CA LEU A 378 4.82 7.50 -10.62
C LEU A 378 5.94 8.06 -11.49
N VAL A 379 6.70 7.23 -12.20
CA VAL A 379 7.71 7.70 -13.15
C VAL A 379 7.08 8.67 -14.17
N GLU A 380 5.90 8.33 -14.70
CA GLU A 380 5.17 9.19 -15.63
C GLU A 380 4.72 10.49 -14.96
N MET A 381 4.09 10.40 -13.78
CA MET A 381 3.58 11.56 -13.05
C MET A 381 4.69 12.52 -12.63
N ILE A 382 5.77 12.01 -12.02
CA ILE A 382 6.89 12.83 -11.54
C ILE A 382 7.56 13.54 -12.72
N LYS A 383 7.85 12.84 -13.83
CA LYS A 383 8.42 13.49 -15.03
C LYS A 383 7.57 14.63 -15.57
N LYS A 384 6.24 14.51 -15.48
CA LYS A 384 5.31 15.48 -16.07
C LYS A 384 4.93 16.61 -15.13
N LEU A 385 4.73 16.33 -13.85
CA LEU A 385 4.21 17.25 -12.85
C LEU A 385 5.32 17.89 -12.00
N PHE A 386 6.44 17.18 -11.82
CA PHE A 386 7.56 17.58 -10.97
C PHE A 386 8.91 17.26 -11.64
N PRO A 387 9.18 17.78 -12.86
CA PRO A 387 10.36 17.43 -13.65
C PRO A 387 11.69 17.74 -12.96
N GLU A 388 11.70 18.61 -11.96
CA GLU A 388 12.86 18.95 -11.14
C GLU A 388 13.22 17.88 -10.09
N GLN A 389 12.32 16.94 -9.78
CA GLN A 389 12.51 15.90 -8.75
C GLN A 389 13.32 14.70 -9.25
N ILE A 390 14.47 14.97 -9.88
CA ILE A 390 15.37 13.94 -10.42
C ILE A 390 15.82 12.92 -9.37
N PRO A 391 16.17 13.30 -8.12
CA PRO A 391 16.57 12.31 -7.11
C PRO A 391 15.46 11.31 -6.77
N LEU A 392 14.24 11.79 -6.55
CA LEU A 392 13.07 10.93 -6.27
C LEU A 392 12.77 10.03 -7.47
N LEU A 393 12.81 10.58 -8.69
CA LEU A 393 12.60 9.81 -9.92
C LEU A 393 13.59 8.64 -10.03
N ASN A 394 14.88 8.86 -9.73
CA ASN A 394 15.89 7.81 -9.77
C ASN A 394 15.62 6.72 -8.70
N GLN A 395 15.18 7.11 -7.50
CA GLN A 395 14.80 6.17 -6.45
C GLN A 395 13.62 5.29 -6.89
N ILE A 396 12.58 5.89 -7.50
CA ILE A 396 11.42 5.16 -8.02
C ILE A 396 11.85 4.15 -9.09
N VAL A 397 12.68 4.57 -10.04
CA VAL A 397 13.17 3.70 -11.13
C VAL A 397 14.02 2.53 -10.58
N GLN A 398 14.89 2.80 -9.62
CA GLN A 398 15.72 1.76 -9.00
C GLN A 398 14.86 0.76 -8.22
N LEU A 399 13.96 1.26 -7.36
CA LEU A 399 13.05 0.43 -6.58
C LEU A 399 12.19 -0.46 -7.50
N HIS A 400 11.70 0.09 -8.61
CA HIS A 400 10.96 -0.68 -9.62
C HIS A 400 11.79 -1.82 -10.18
N ALA A 401 13.03 -1.54 -10.59
CA ALA A 401 13.93 -2.54 -11.16
C ALA A 401 14.26 -3.65 -10.15
N ASP A 402 14.50 -3.29 -8.90
CA ASP A 402 14.80 -4.24 -7.82
C ASP A 402 13.61 -5.18 -7.55
N ILE A 403 12.40 -4.61 -7.39
CA ILE A 403 11.19 -5.39 -7.13
C ILE A 403 10.88 -6.31 -8.32
N LEU A 404 10.94 -5.81 -9.55
CA LEU A 404 10.65 -6.60 -10.75
C LEU A 404 11.65 -7.76 -10.90
N SER A 405 12.93 -7.51 -10.64
CA SER A 405 13.96 -8.56 -10.62
C SER A 405 13.70 -9.59 -9.52
N GLY A 406 13.30 -9.13 -8.33
CA GLY A 406 12.95 -9.98 -7.20
C GLY A 406 11.75 -10.88 -7.48
N ILE A 407 10.67 -10.35 -8.07
CA ILE A 407 9.49 -11.14 -8.50
C ILE A 407 9.93 -12.23 -9.49
N ASN A 408 10.72 -11.88 -10.50
CA ASN A 408 11.16 -12.84 -11.52
C ASN A 408 12.07 -13.94 -10.94
N THR A 409 12.92 -13.59 -9.98
CA THR A 409 13.92 -14.51 -9.44
C THR A 409 13.34 -15.43 -8.36
N TYR A 410 12.50 -14.88 -7.47
CA TYR A 410 12.04 -15.58 -6.26
C TYR A 410 10.55 -15.90 -6.29
N GLY A 411 9.75 -15.21 -7.11
CA GLY A 411 8.30 -15.36 -7.17
C GLY A 411 7.81 -16.45 -8.12
N ILE A 412 8.67 -17.09 -8.92
CA ILE A 412 8.30 -18.09 -9.91
C ILE A 412 8.72 -19.49 -9.44
N VAL A 413 7.80 -20.45 -9.50
CA VAL A 413 8.05 -21.86 -9.15
C VAL A 413 7.69 -22.80 -10.30
N ASN A 414 8.35 -23.95 -10.38
CA ASN A 414 7.95 -25.05 -11.27
C ASN A 414 6.94 -25.94 -10.53
N HIS A 415 5.67 -25.86 -10.88
CA HIS A 415 4.61 -26.71 -10.37
C HIS A 415 4.44 -27.96 -11.24
N GLU A 416 4.26 -29.13 -10.62
CA GLU A 416 4.19 -30.43 -11.31
C GLU A 416 3.12 -30.47 -12.41
N ASN A 417 1.90 -30.03 -12.11
CA ASN A 417 0.77 -30.08 -13.04
C ASN A 417 0.58 -28.85 -13.95
N TYR A 418 1.10 -27.68 -13.56
CA TYR A 418 0.83 -26.40 -14.25
C TYR A 418 2.08 -25.76 -14.87
N GLY A 419 3.25 -26.40 -14.76
CA GLY A 419 4.50 -25.84 -15.22
C GLY A 419 4.91 -24.63 -14.38
N LYS A 420 5.47 -23.59 -15.01
CA LYS A 420 5.88 -22.38 -14.29
C LYS A 420 4.65 -21.57 -13.87
N ILE A 421 4.56 -21.24 -12.58
CA ILE A 421 3.51 -20.39 -12.00
C ILE A 421 4.13 -19.36 -11.06
N TYR A 422 3.41 -18.28 -10.78
CA TYR A 422 3.74 -17.39 -9.68
C TYR A 422 3.30 -18.01 -8.35
N ALA A 423 4.16 -17.93 -7.34
CA ALA A 423 3.79 -18.14 -5.95
C ALA A 423 2.97 -16.94 -5.44
N PHE A 424 2.18 -17.13 -4.38
CA PHE A 424 1.47 -16.06 -3.71
C PHE A 424 2.39 -15.30 -2.75
N GLU A 425 3.18 -16.03 -1.96
CA GLU A 425 4.16 -15.47 -1.02
C GLU A 425 5.48 -16.23 -1.09
N THR A 426 6.60 -15.56 -0.80
CA THR A 426 7.92 -16.17 -0.60
C THR A 426 8.71 -15.46 0.49
N ASP A 427 9.69 -16.15 1.08
CA ASP A 427 10.62 -15.59 2.07
C ASP A 427 12.00 -15.22 1.49
N GLY A 428 12.27 -15.57 0.23
CA GLY A 428 13.57 -15.41 -0.40
C GLY A 428 14.63 -16.47 -0.02
N PHE A 429 14.31 -17.42 0.88
CA PHE A 429 15.14 -18.57 1.24
C PHE A 429 14.77 -19.86 0.49
N SER A 430 13.87 -19.78 -0.50
CA SER A 430 13.28 -20.87 -1.29
C SER A 430 11.96 -21.42 -0.74
N GLN A 431 11.33 -20.79 0.27
CA GLN A 431 9.97 -21.16 0.65
C GLN A 431 8.95 -20.41 -0.20
N HIS A 432 7.87 -21.10 -0.55
CA HIS A 432 6.77 -20.56 -1.35
C HIS A 432 5.43 -20.97 -0.79
N LEU A 433 4.47 -20.06 -0.81
CA LEU A 433 3.07 -20.37 -0.58
C LEU A 433 2.33 -20.35 -1.91
N LEU A 434 1.75 -21.49 -2.30
CA LEU A 434 1.05 -21.65 -3.57
C LEU A 434 -0.45 -21.65 -3.33
N ILE A 435 -1.04 -20.45 -3.33
CA ILE A 435 -2.47 -20.19 -3.18
C ILE A 435 -2.87 -19.04 -4.11
N ASP A 436 -4.15 -18.67 -4.10
CA ASP A 436 -4.54 -17.29 -4.31
C ASP A 436 -5.65 -16.93 -3.32
N ASP A 437 -5.81 -15.64 -3.07
CA ASP A 437 -6.82 -15.08 -2.16
C ASP A 437 -7.77 -14.17 -2.96
N ALA A 438 -9.01 -14.04 -2.48
CA ALA A 438 -10.02 -13.22 -3.14
C ALA A 438 -9.72 -11.71 -3.12
N ASN A 439 -9.06 -11.21 -2.09
CA ASN A 439 -8.80 -9.78 -1.93
C ASN A 439 -7.77 -9.27 -2.95
N ILE A 440 -7.98 -8.05 -3.46
CA ILE A 440 -7.12 -7.43 -4.47
C ILE A 440 -6.12 -6.48 -3.79
N PRO A 441 -4.82 -6.53 -4.10
CA PRO A 441 -4.16 -7.34 -5.13
C PRO A 441 -4.05 -8.86 -4.83
N SER A 442 -4.56 -9.66 -5.78
CA SER A 442 -4.41 -11.11 -5.89
C SER A 442 -3.65 -11.50 -7.16
N LEU A 443 -3.20 -12.76 -7.29
CA LEU A 443 -2.59 -13.26 -8.53
C LEU A 443 -3.58 -13.17 -9.70
N LEU A 444 -4.87 -13.48 -9.45
CA LEU A 444 -5.94 -13.32 -10.43
C LEU A 444 -6.05 -11.88 -10.94
N SER A 445 -5.86 -10.89 -10.06
CA SER A 445 -6.02 -9.46 -10.36
C SER A 445 -4.81 -8.81 -11.06
N ALA A 446 -3.68 -9.51 -11.19
CA ALA A 446 -2.44 -8.90 -11.67
C ALA A 446 -2.60 -8.20 -13.03
N THR A 447 -3.34 -8.79 -13.97
CA THR A 447 -3.61 -8.19 -15.29
C THR A 447 -4.56 -7.00 -15.21
N TYR A 448 -5.59 -7.05 -14.35
CA TYR A 448 -6.49 -5.92 -14.06
C TYR A 448 -5.72 -4.72 -13.48
N LEU A 449 -4.76 -5.00 -12.60
CA LEU A 449 -3.91 -3.97 -12.02
C LEU A 449 -2.99 -3.34 -13.06
N GLY A 450 -2.68 -4.06 -14.14
CA GLY A 450 -1.85 -3.62 -15.25
C GLY A 450 -0.45 -4.22 -15.24
N PHE A 451 -0.19 -5.22 -14.41
CA PHE A 451 1.13 -5.84 -14.31
C PHE A 451 1.50 -6.53 -15.62
N LYS A 452 2.64 -6.13 -16.16
CA LYS A 452 3.27 -6.71 -17.34
C LYS A 452 4.76 -6.80 -17.06
N THR A 453 5.41 -7.79 -17.64
CA THR A 453 6.83 -8.01 -17.38
C THR A 453 7.54 -8.49 -18.63
N PRO A 454 8.78 -8.00 -18.90
CA PRO A 454 9.59 -8.52 -19.99
C PRO A 454 9.99 -9.99 -19.79
N TYR A 455 9.81 -10.54 -18.58
CA TYR A 455 10.09 -11.94 -18.26
C TYR A 455 8.93 -12.90 -18.60
N ASP A 456 7.74 -12.38 -18.92
CA ASP A 456 6.58 -13.13 -19.42
C ASP A 456 5.92 -12.40 -20.61
N PRO A 457 6.65 -12.19 -21.73
CA PRO A 457 6.17 -11.36 -22.84
C PRO A 457 4.98 -11.99 -23.58
N SER A 458 4.79 -13.31 -23.45
CA SER A 458 3.68 -14.06 -24.05
C SER A 458 2.52 -14.31 -23.08
N ASN A 459 2.63 -13.84 -21.83
CA ASN A 459 1.65 -14.04 -20.77
C ASN A 459 1.38 -15.52 -20.41
N LEU A 460 2.27 -16.44 -20.80
CA LEU A 460 2.09 -17.89 -20.59
C LEU A 460 2.22 -18.27 -19.12
N LEU A 461 3.13 -17.61 -18.39
CA LEU A 461 3.30 -17.83 -16.96
C LEU A 461 2.08 -17.33 -16.19
N MET A 462 1.54 -16.15 -16.54
CA MET A 462 0.30 -15.67 -15.94
C MET A 462 -0.91 -16.55 -16.30
N GLN A 463 -1.00 -17.06 -17.53
CA GLN A 463 -2.05 -18.00 -17.92
C GLN A 463 -1.97 -19.32 -17.14
N SER A 464 -0.77 -19.87 -16.97
CA SER A 464 -0.55 -21.09 -16.17
C SER A 464 -0.90 -20.86 -14.70
N THR A 465 -0.55 -19.68 -14.17
CA THR A 465 -0.94 -19.24 -12.83
C THR A 465 -2.47 -19.14 -12.71
N ARG A 466 -3.15 -18.52 -13.69
CA ARG A 466 -4.63 -18.45 -13.73
C ARG A 466 -5.28 -19.83 -13.72
N GLN A 467 -4.74 -20.78 -14.48
CA GLN A 467 -5.26 -22.16 -14.50
C GLN A 467 -5.07 -22.86 -13.15
N PHE A 468 -3.94 -22.64 -12.47
CA PHE A 468 -3.70 -23.17 -11.14
C PHE A 468 -4.69 -22.59 -10.11
N ILE A 469 -4.80 -21.26 -10.04
CA ILE A 469 -5.58 -20.58 -8.98
C ILE A 469 -7.10 -20.76 -9.11
N LEU A 470 -7.60 -20.98 -10.33
CA LEU A 470 -9.02 -21.29 -10.63
C LEU A 470 -9.29 -22.80 -10.68
N SER A 471 -8.56 -23.58 -9.90
CA SER A 471 -8.70 -25.03 -9.83
C SER A 471 -8.54 -25.54 -8.40
N LYS A 472 -8.79 -26.83 -8.18
CA LYS A 472 -8.55 -27.51 -6.89
C LYS A 472 -7.08 -27.51 -6.46
N GLY A 473 -6.15 -27.05 -7.31
CA GLY A 473 -4.76 -26.80 -6.92
C GLY A 473 -4.63 -25.66 -5.91
N ASN A 474 -5.52 -24.67 -5.95
CA ASN A 474 -5.62 -23.64 -4.92
C ASN A 474 -6.51 -24.15 -3.78
N PRO A 475 -6.00 -24.24 -2.53
CA PRO A 475 -6.81 -24.70 -1.39
C PRO A 475 -7.99 -23.78 -1.04
N TYR A 476 -7.99 -22.53 -1.53
CA TYR A 476 -9.10 -21.58 -1.36
C TYR A 476 -10.01 -21.51 -2.58
N PHE A 477 -9.84 -22.36 -3.58
CA PHE A 477 -10.83 -22.51 -4.65
C PHE A 477 -11.89 -23.53 -4.24
N PHE A 478 -13.13 -23.08 -4.12
CA PHE A 478 -14.27 -23.92 -3.76
C PHE A 478 -15.26 -24.05 -4.92
N GLN A 479 -15.89 -25.21 -5.01
CA GLN A 479 -16.86 -25.53 -6.07
C GLN A 479 -18.04 -26.28 -5.46
N GLY A 480 -19.23 -25.67 -5.55
CA GLY A 480 -20.51 -26.29 -5.25
C GLY A 480 -21.21 -26.75 -6.53
N LYS A 481 -22.53 -26.95 -6.44
CA LYS A 481 -23.33 -27.44 -7.58
C LYS A 481 -23.44 -26.43 -8.72
N ASN A 482 -23.67 -25.16 -8.39
CA ASN A 482 -24.01 -24.10 -9.35
C ASN A 482 -23.01 -22.93 -9.33
N VAL A 483 -22.15 -22.86 -8.31
CA VAL A 483 -21.23 -21.74 -8.10
C VAL A 483 -19.86 -22.25 -7.70
N SER A 484 -18.82 -21.57 -8.19
CA SER A 484 -17.43 -21.81 -7.84
C SER A 484 -16.66 -20.50 -7.86
N GLY A 485 -15.57 -20.44 -7.11
CA GLY A 485 -14.72 -19.26 -7.06
C GLY A 485 -13.60 -19.41 -6.04
N ILE A 486 -12.82 -18.35 -5.92
CA ILE A 486 -11.78 -18.23 -4.89
C ILE A 486 -12.42 -17.59 -3.65
N GLY A 487 -12.12 -18.16 -2.48
CA GLY A 487 -12.43 -17.63 -1.17
C GLY A 487 -11.22 -17.00 -0.51
N SER A 488 -11.22 -17.02 0.82
CA SER A 488 -10.09 -16.56 1.64
C SER A 488 -10.03 -17.40 2.91
N GLN A 489 -8.84 -17.48 3.52
CA GLN A 489 -8.69 -17.99 4.88
C GLN A 489 -9.46 -17.15 5.92
N HIS A 490 -9.80 -15.91 5.56
CA HIS A 490 -10.56 -14.98 6.39
C HIS A 490 -12.00 -15.46 6.65
N THR A 491 -12.54 -16.29 5.76
CA THR A 491 -13.93 -16.79 5.81
C THR A 491 -13.96 -18.32 5.95
N ALA A 492 -15.12 -18.86 6.32
CA ALA A 492 -15.27 -20.30 6.51
C ALA A 492 -14.97 -21.09 5.22
N ALA A 493 -14.58 -22.36 5.37
CA ALA A 493 -14.41 -23.26 4.23
C ALA A 493 -15.71 -23.35 3.40
N ASN A 494 -15.57 -23.51 2.08
CA ASN A 494 -16.66 -23.45 1.09
C ASN A 494 -17.24 -22.06 0.82
N TYR A 495 -16.79 -21.00 1.51
CA TYR A 495 -17.22 -19.65 1.20
C TYR A 495 -16.34 -19.06 0.10
N VAL A 496 -16.97 -18.58 -0.97
CA VAL A 496 -16.31 -17.88 -2.08
C VAL A 496 -16.71 -16.42 -2.09
N TRP A 497 -15.82 -15.57 -2.59
CA TRP A 497 -16.04 -14.14 -2.57
C TRP A 497 -16.52 -13.67 -3.94
N PRO A 498 -17.64 -12.91 -4.03
CA PRO A 498 -18.04 -12.28 -5.28
C PRO A 498 -16.92 -11.44 -5.90
N MET A 499 -16.05 -10.84 -5.07
CA MET A 499 -14.87 -10.09 -5.53
C MET A 499 -13.99 -10.91 -6.49
N ALA A 500 -13.70 -12.18 -6.17
CA ALA A 500 -12.88 -13.03 -7.03
C ALA A 500 -13.59 -13.39 -8.33
N ILE A 501 -14.91 -13.65 -8.28
CA ILE A 501 -15.72 -13.93 -9.48
C ILE A 501 -15.78 -12.69 -10.39
N ILE A 502 -15.92 -11.50 -9.79
CA ILE A 502 -15.90 -10.24 -10.51
C ILE A 502 -14.53 -10.03 -11.17
N MET A 503 -13.45 -10.29 -10.43
CA MET A 503 -12.09 -10.15 -10.93
C MET A 503 -11.79 -11.17 -12.04
N GLU A 504 -12.32 -12.38 -11.96
CA GLU A 504 -12.27 -13.37 -13.03
C GLU A 504 -12.86 -12.80 -14.32
N GLY A 505 -14.02 -12.13 -14.23
CA GLY A 505 -14.66 -11.41 -15.34
C GLY A 505 -13.81 -10.28 -15.90
N LEU A 506 -13.34 -9.37 -15.03
CA LEU A 506 -12.52 -8.20 -15.41
C LEU A 506 -11.18 -8.56 -16.06
N THR A 507 -10.71 -9.79 -15.84
CA THR A 507 -9.44 -10.29 -16.39
C THR A 507 -9.63 -11.32 -17.51
N THR A 508 -10.87 -11.56 -17.93
CA THR A 508 -11.19 -12.40 -19.07
C THR A 508 -11.05 -11.62 -20.38
N ILE A 509 -10.20 -12.11 -21.28
CA ILE A 509 -10.10 -11.55 -22.64
C ILE A 509 -11.22 -12.15 -23.46
N ILE A 510 -12.20 -11.35 -23.92
CA ILE A 510 -13.34 -11.85 -24.71
C ILE A 510 -12.87 -12.26 -26.11
N ASN A 511 -12.95 -13.55 -26.41
CA ASN A 511 -12.81 -14.13 -27.75
C ASN A 511 -13.65 -15.42 -27.84
N ASN A 512 -13.69 -16.06 -29.01
CA ASN A 512 -14.52 -17.25 -29.25
C ASN A 512 -14.26 -18.40 -28.27
N ASN A 513 -13.07 -18.47 -27.65
CA ASN A 513 -12.71 -19.54 -26.71
C ASN A 513 -13.09 -19.23 -25.26
N THR A 514 -13.26 -17.96 -24.90
CA THR A 514 -13.39 -17.47 -23.51
C THR A 514 -14.72 -16.77 -23.23
N ILE A 515 -15.56 -16.56 -24.25
CA ILE A 515 -16.89 -15.96 -24.10
C ILE A 515 -17.74 -16.71 -23.06
N LYS A 516 -17.59 -18.04 -23.00
CA LYS A 516 -18.26 -18.92 -22.03
C LYS A 516 -17.80 -18.68 -20.59
N ASP A 517 -16.57 -18.22 -20.40
CA ASP A 517 -16.04 -17.91 -19.06
C ASP A 517 -16.79 -16.70 -18.49
N LEU A 518 -17.03 -15.67 -19.33
CA LEU A 518 -17.76 -14.49 -18.94
C LEU A 518 -19.27 -14.76 -18.76
N ASP A 519 -19.87 -15.62 -19.59
CA ASP A 519 -21.23 -16.13 -19.37
C ASP A 519 -21.37 -16.80 -17.99
N TYR A 520 -20.36 -17.62 -17.62
CA TYR A 520 -20.34 -18.30 -16.33
C TYR A 520 -20.10 -17.35 -15.15
N VAL A 521 -19.36 -16.25 -15.34
CA VAL A 521 -19.25 -15.16 -14.36
C VAL A 521 -20.64 -14.55 -14.09
N TRP A 522 -21.41 -14.20 -15.13
CA TRP A 522 -22.75 -13.62 -14.96
C TRP A 522 -23.70 -14.56 -14.25
N GLN A 523 -23.69 -15.84 -14.64
CA GLN A 523 -24.51 -16.87 -13.99
C GLN A 523 -24.21 -16.97 -12.50
N ARG A 524 -22.93 -17.00 -12.10
CA ARG A 524 -22.53 -17.09 -10.69
C ARG A 524 -22.93 -15.87 -9.88
N LEU A 525 -22.76 -14.66 -10.43
CA LEU A 525 -23.13 -13.41 -9.75
C LEU A 525 -24.65 -13.28 -9.59
N GLU A 526 -25.42 -13.66 -10.61
CA GLU A 526 -26.88 -13.70 -10.50
C GLU A 526 -27.34 -14.73 -9.45
N ALA A 527 -26.71 -15.89 -9.40
CA ALA A 527 -27.07 -16.96 -8.47
C ALA A 527 -26.69 -16.68 -7.00
N SER A 528 -25.86 -15.66 -6.72
CA SER A 528 -25.24 -15.44 -5.41
C SER A 528 -25.58 -14.14 -4.69
N HIS A 529 -26.42 -13.28 -5.29
CA HIS A 529 -26.82 -12.02 -4.65
C HIS A 529 -27.89 -12.19 -3.55
N ALA A 530 -28.28 -13.42 -3.19
CA ALA A 530 -29.21 -13.79 -2.10
C ALA A 530 -30.50 -12.94 -1.99
N TYR A 531 -31.08 -12.50 -3.12
CA TYR A 531 -32.21 -11.55 -3.16
C TYR A 531 -32.00 -10.19 -2.47
N THR A 532 -30.78 -9.88 -2.00
CA THR A 532 -30.44 -8.58 -1.39
C THR A 532 -30.19 -7.49 -2.43
N PHE A 533 -29.91 -7.90 -3.67
CA PHE A 533 -29.49 -7.05 -4.78
C PHE A 533 -28.19 -6.26 -4.47
N SER A 534 -27.30 -6.86 -3.69
CA SER A 534 -25.97 -6.36 -3.37
C SER A 534 -24.93 -7.46 -3.59
N MET A 535 -23.67 -7.08 -3.62
CA MET A 535 -22.56 -8.00 -3.46
C MET A 535 -22.20 -8.10 -1.98
N HIS A 536 -21.89 -9.32 -1.55
CA HIS A 536 -21.46 -9.64 -0.19
C HIS A 536 -19.94 -9.82 -0.15
N GLU A 537 -19.39 -9.99 1.05
CA GLU A 537 -17.98 -10.38 1.19
C GLU A 537 -17.77 -11.81 0.68
N SER A 538 -18.54 -12.76 1.22
CA SER A 538 -18.43 -14.16 0.85
C SER A 538 -19.77 -14.89 0.98
N PHE A 539 -19.94 -16.03 0.32
CA PHE A 539 -21.13 -16.88 0.43
C PHE A 539 -20.78 -18.37 0.25
N ASP A 540 -21.55 -19.26 0.88
CA ASP A 540 -21.37 -20.72 0.73
C ASP A 540 -21.72 -21.16 -0.70
N VAL A 541 -20.80 -21.84 -1.38
CA VAL A 541 -21.01 -22.35 -2.76
C VAL A 541 -22.18 -23.32 -2.91
N ASN A 542 -22.63 -23.94 -1.81
CA ASN A 542 -23.77 -24.85 -1.78
C ASN A 542 -25.07 -24.16 -1.37
N ASN A 543 -24.99 -23.02 -0.67
CA ASN A 543 -26.15 -22.23 -0.28
C ASN A 543 -25.83 -20.73 -0.25
N PRO A 544 -25.94 -20.00 -1.38
CA PRO A 544 -25.57 -18.59 -1.44
C PRO A 544 -26.39 -17.64 -0.57
N THR A 545 -27.48 -18.10 0.07
CA THR A 545 -28.19 -17.30 1.08
C THR A 545 -27.46 -17.25 2.42
N GLU A 546 -26.48 -18.13 2.64
CA GLU A 546 -25.55 -18.06 3.76
C GLU A 546 -24.33 -17.25 3.31
N PHE A 547 -24.24 -16.00 3.77
CA PHE A 547 -23.21 -15.07 3.33
C PHE A 547 -22.71 -14.20 4.49
N THR A 548 -21.56 -13.55 4.29
CA THR A 548 -20.97 -12.59 5.23
C THR A 548 -21.03 -11.18 4.67
N ARG A 549 -21.17 -10.18 5.55
CA ARG A 549 -21.29 -8.75 5.24
C ARG A 549 -22.40 -8.41 4.25
N GLU A 550 -23.56 -8.02 4.78
CA GLU A 550 -24.68 -7.49 3.98
C GLU A 550 -24.33 -6.18 3.25
N TRP A 551 -23.37 -5.42 3.77
CA TRP A 551 -22.98 -4.12 3.25
C TRP A 551 -21.48 -3.99 3.09
N PHE A 552 -21.02 -4.25 1.87
CA PHE A 552 -19.63 -4.10 1.47
C PHE A 552 -19.50 -3.26 0.20
N ALA A 553 -19.26 -1.96 0.38
CA ALA A 553 -19.35 -0.98 -0.70
C ALA A 553 -18.25 -1.16 -1.77
N TRP A 554 -17.06 -1.64 -1.39
CA TRP A 554 -16.01 -1.94 -2.37
C TRP A 554 -16.45 -3.00 -3.39
N VAL A 555 -17.02 -4.12 -2.94
CA VAL A 555 -17.45 -5.20 -3.86
C VAL A 555 -18.62 -4.73 -4.74
N ASN A 556 -19.52 -3.91 -4.18
CA ASN A 556 -20.57 -3.25 -4.95
C ASN A 556 -19.98 -2.36 -6.07
N SER A 557 -19.00 -1.53 -5.74
CA SER A 557 -18.29 -0.69 -6.71
C SER A 557 -17.59 -1.51 -7.80
N LEU A 558 -16.91 -2.59 -7.42
CA LEU A 558 -16.20 -3.47 -8.35
C LEU A 558 -17.17 -4.21 -9.28
N PHE A 559 -18.32 -4.67 -8.78
CA PHE A 559 -19.37 -5.26 -9.62
C PHE A 559 -19.91 -4.25 -10.62
N ALA A 560 -20.14 -3.00 -10.20
CA ALA A 560 -20.61 -1.97 -11.10
C ALA A 560 -19.56 -1.65 -12.19
N GLU A 561 -18.27 -1.66 -11.85
CA GLU A 561 -17.17 -1.55 -12.82
C GLU A 561 -17.19 -2.70 -13.84
N LEU A 562 -17.40 -3.94 -13.40
CA LEU A 562 -17.54 -5.10 -14.28
C LEU A 562 -18.71 -4.94 -15.26
N VAL A 563 -19.89 -4.53 -14.77
CA VAL A 563 -21.06 -4.26 -15.62
C VAL A 563 -20.77 -3.17 -16.65
N LEU A 564 -20.11 -2.07 -16.23
CA LEU A 564 -19.74 -0.99 -17.16
C LEU A 564 -18.74 -1.44 -18.21
N THR A 565 -17.76 -2.28 -17.82
CA THR A 565 -16.69 -2.77 -18.69
C THR A 565 -17.21 -3.75 -19.74
N HIS A 566 -18.18 -4.60 -19.37
CA HIS A 566 -18.69 -5.66 -20.23
C HIS A 566 -20.20 -5.54 -20.53
N LEU A 567 -20.72 -4.31 -20.56
CA LEU A 567 -22.15 -4.05 -20.76
C LEU A 567 -22.70 -4.68 -22.05
N GLU A 568 -21.97 -4.54 -23.15
CA GLU A 568 -22.37 -5.11 -24.46
C GLU A 568 -22.48 -6.64 -24.41
N HIS A 569 -21.55 -7.29 -23.71
CA HIS A 569 -21.60 -8.73 -23.54
C HIS A 569 -22.75 -9.16 -22.62
N LEU A 570 -22.97 -8.44 -21.52
CA LEU A 570 -24.08 -8.74 -20.61
C LEU A 570 -25.44 -8.61 -21.31
N GLU A 571 -25.63 -7.62 -22.18
CA GLU A 571 -26.82 -7.53 -23.05
C GLU A 571 -26.96 -8.75 -23.95
N GLY A 572 -25.89 -9.16 -24.62
CA GLY A 572 -25.90 -10.35 -25.48
C GLY A 572 -26.27 -11.63 -24.72
N TRP A 573 -25.69 -11.80 -23.53
CA TRP A 573 -25.98 -12.93 -22.64
C TRP A 573 -27.44 -12.97 -22.19
N LEU A 574 -28.01 -11.82 -21.81
CA LEU A 574 -29.43 -11.71 -21.43
C LEU A 574 -30.36 -12.05 -22.61
N CYS A 575 -30.05 -11.57 -23.81
CA CYS A 575 -30.79 -11.93 -25.02
C CYS A 575 -30.75 -13.44 -25.28
N PHE A 576 -29.59 -14.06 -25.17
CA PHE A 576 -29.39 -15.48 -25.47
C PHE A 576 -30.08 -16.41 -24.47
N ARG A 577 -30.01 -16.09 -23.17
CA ARG A 577 -30.67 -16.90 -22.13
C ARG A 577 -32.18 -16.96 -22.29
N ARG A 578 -32.82 -15.90 -22.80
CA ARG A 578 -34.28 -15.90 -23.07
C ARG A 578 -34.71 -16.95 -24.10
N THR A 579 -33.79 -17.33 -24.98
CA THR A 579 -34.04 -18.31 -26.07
C THR A 579 -33.92 -19.76 -25.63
N ILE A 580 -33.36 -20.04 -24.45
CA ILE A 580 -33.23 -21.36 -23.83
C ILE A 580 -34.35 -21.52 -22.80
#